data_AF-A0A9N8PPM2-F1
#
_entry.id   AF-A0A9N8PPM2-F1
#
_cell.length_a   1.000
_cell.length_b   1.000
_cell.length_c   1.000
_cell.angle_alpha   90.00
_cell.angle_beta   90.00
_cell.angle_gamma   90.00
#
_symmetry.space_group_name_H-M   'P 1'
#
loop_
_entity.id
_entity.type
_entity.pdbx_description
1 polymer ?
#
loop_
_entity_poly.entity_id
_entity_poly.type
_entity_poly.pdbx_seq_one_letter_code
_entity_poly.pdbx_strand_id
1 'polypeptide(L)' 'MDHTQTQHGSQPDSNQAHASRPKASVDIEKQCGVPLPSGAQCARSLTCTRHGFAAKRAVPGRSAPFDQLLAEYRRAS' A
#
# COMPACT_ATOMS: atom_id res chain seq x y z
N MET A 1 -2.02 12.81 -33.62
CA MET A 1 -1.69 13.32 -32.27
C MET A 1 -2.02 12.19 -31.31
N ASP A 2 -1.00 11.40 -31.00
CA ASP A 2 -1.06 10.05 -30.44
C ASP A 2 -1.32 10.09 -28.93
N HIS A 3 -2.42 9.48 -28.47
CA HIS A 3 -2.73 9.32 -27.05
C HIS A 3 -2.32 7.91 -26.62
N THR A 4 -1.05 7.74 -26.24
CA THR A 4 -0.55 6.50 -25.63
C THR A 4 -1.13 6.32 -24.23
N GLN A 5 -2.21 5.55 -24.12
CA GLN A 5 -2.79 5.12 -22.86
C GLN A 5 -2.00 3.91 -22.35
N THR A 6 -0.95 4.17 -21.56
CA THR A 6 -0.14 3.10 -20.97
C THR A 6 -0.91 2.38 -19.87
N GLN A 7 -1.32 1.18 -20.22
CA GLN A 7 -1.90 0.16 -19.35
C GLN A 7 -0.83 -0.26 -18.33
N HIS A 8 -1.12 -0.16 -17.04
CA HIS A 8 -0.39 -0.89 -16.00
C HIS A 8 -1.32 -1.98 -15.47
N GLY A 9 -1.05 -3.19 -15.92
CA GLY A 9 -1.80 -4.38 -15.60
C GLY A 9 -1.41 -5.03 -14.27
N SER A 10 -2.15 -6.10 -14.01
CA SER A 10 -1.76 -7.25 -13.20
C SER A 10 -1.89 -7.08 -11.68
N GLN A 11 -3.13 -7.20 -11.19
CA GLN A 11 -3.38 -7.83 -9.90
C GLN A 11 -3.48 -9.34 -10.14
N PRO A 12 -2.47 -10.15 -9.75
CA PRO A 12 -2.65 -11.58 -9.70
C PRO A 12 -3.28 -11.98 -8.36
N ASP A 13 -4.23 -12.90 -8.49
CA ASP A 13 -4.51 -14.00 -7.57
C ASP A 13 -5.36 -13.73 -6.32
N SER A 14 -6.66 -13.79 -6.60
CA SER A 14 -7.64 -14.36 -5.69
C SER A 14 -7.37 -15.86 -5.50
N ASN A 15 -6.50 -16.27 -4.57
CA ASN A 15 -6.58 -17.55 -3.81
C ASN A 15 -5.35 -17.78 -2.89
N GLN A 16 -5.43 -17.44 -1.60
CA GLN A 16 -4.80 -18.31 -0.59
C GLN A 16 -5.49 -18.20 0.77
N ALA A 17 -6.48 -19.08 0.96
CA ALA A 17 -6.66 -19.68 2.27
C ALA A 17 -5.46 -20.60 2.55
N HIS A 18 -4.57 -20.23 3.47
CA HIS A 18 -4.02 -21.11 4.52
C HIS A 18 -2.89 -20.42 5.31
N ALA A 19 -3.13 -20.34 6.62
CA ALA A 19 -2.16 -20.58 7.69
C ALA A 19 -0.69 -20.19 7.45
N SER A 20 -0.27 -19.12 8.10
CA SER A 20 0.77 -19.14 9.15
C SER A 20 0.98 -17.72 9.64
N ARG A 21 0.97 -17.51 10.96
CA ARG A 21 1.33 -16.23 11.58
C ARG A 21 2.86 -16.15 11.75
N PRO A 22 3.59 -15.36 10.96
CA PRO A 22 4.85 -14.80 11.41
C PRO A 22 4.65 -13.32 11.76
N LYS A 23 4.62 -13.04 13.06
CA LYS A 23 5.10 -11.82 13.73
C LYS A 23 4.99 -10.51 12.91
N ALA A 24 3.83 -9.85 13.04
CA ALA A 24 3.60 -8.41 12.87
C ALA A 24 4.50 -7.69 11.85
N SER A 25 4.50 -8.18 10.60
CA SER A 25 4.85 -7.37 9.45
C SER A 25 4.01 -6.09 9.51
N VAL A 26 4.64 -4.93 9.31
CA VAL A 26 3.97 -3.62 9.24
C VAL A 26 2.65 -3.80 8.48
N ASP A 27 1.55 -3.41 9.11
CA ASP A 27 0.23 -3.54 8.51
C ASP A 27 0.13 -2.48 7.42
N ILE A 28 0.49 -2.87 6.20
CA ILE A 28 0.55 -1.97 5.03
C ILE A 28 -0.81 -1.34 4.74
N GLU A 29 -1.89 -1.89 5.30
CA GLU A 29 -3.26 -1.43 5.11
C GLU A 29 -3.58 -0.24 6.02
N LYS A 30 -3.13 -0.25 7.28
CA LYS A 30 -3.34 0.83 8.26
C LYS A 30 -2.15 1.79 8.37
N GLN A 31 -0.99 1.39 7.88
CA GLN A 31 0.26 2.14 7.98
C GLN A 31 0.77 2.60 6.60
N CYS A 32 1.74 3.51 6.61
CA CYS A 32 2.28 4.15 5.42
C CYS A 32 2.97 3.13 4.50
N GLY A 33 3.61 2.09 5.02
CA GLY A 33 4.11 0.96 4.24
C GLY A 33 5.26 1.28 3.27
N VAL A 34 5.61 2.57 3.08
CA VAL A 34 6.66 3.00 2.16
C VAL A 34 7.98 2.34 2.53
N PRO A 35 8.67 1.69 1.57
CA PRO A 35 9.95 1.08 1.83
C PRO A 35 10.97 2.16 2.21
N LEU A 36 11.60 1.99 3.36
CA LEU A 36 12.73 2.81 3.81
C LEU A 36 14.03 2.26 3.20
N PRO A 37 15.07 3.10 3.03
CA PRO A 37 16.38 2.65 2.58
C PRO A 37 17.03 1.62 3.53
N SER A 38 16.57 1.55 4.78
CA SER A 38 17.01 0.54 5.75
C SER A 38 16.41 -0.86 5.51
N GLY A 39 15.57 -1.04 4.48
CA GLY A 39 14.89 -2.31 4.19
C GLY A 39 13.61 -2.56 5.01
N ALA A 40 13.28 -1.66 5.95
CA ALA A 40 12.03 -1.70 6.70
C ALA A 40 10.91 -0.94 5.99
N GLN A 41 9.66 -1.20 6.35
CA GLN A 41 8.51 -0.43 5.87
C GLN A 41 8.10 0.65 6.87
N CYS A 42 7.55 1.75 6.36
CA CYS A 42 7.14 2.86 7.20
C CYS A 42 5.95 2.48 8.10
N ALA A 43 6.19 2.34 9.40
CA ALA A 43 5.18 2.02 10.41
C ALA A 43 4.33 3.24 10.89
N ARG A 44 4.49 4.42 10.27
CA ARG A 44 3.65 5.60 10.58
C ARG A 44 2.26 5.48 9.95
N SER A 45 1.33 6.36 10.31
CA SER A 45 -0.02 6.43 9.74
C SER A 45 -0.04 6.60 8.22
N LEU A 46 -1.11 6.17 7.57
CA LEU A 46 -1.36 6.38 6.13
C LEU A 46 -1.15 7.84 5.69
N THR A 47 -1.55 8.81 6.52
CA THR A 47 -1.44 10.25 6.26
C THR A 47 -0.09 10.87 6.65
N CYS A 48 0.93 10.08 6.98
CA CYS A 48 2.17 10.65 7.50
C CYS A 48 2.84 11.61 6.50
N THR A 49 3.32 12.75 6.98
CA THR A 49 3.93 13.82 6.15
C THR A 49 5.38 13.54 5.74
N ARG A 50 5.94 12.41 6.16
CA ARG A 50 7.33 12.00 5.86
C ARG A 50 7.53 11.49 4.44
N HIS A 51 6.43 11.15 3.76
CA HIS A 51 6.43 10.64 2.40
C HIS A 51 5.38 11.38 1.58
N GLY A 52 5.69 11.67 0.32
CA GLY A 52 4.70 12.21 -0.62
C GLY A 52 3.66 11.15 -1.04
N PHE A 53 2.56 11.61 -1.63
CA PHE A 53 1.50 10.74 -2.15
C PHE A 53 2.00 9.71 -3.17
N ALA A 54 2.93 10.12 -4.05
CA ALA A 54 3.52 9.24 -5.05
C ALA A 54 4.24 8.04 -4.42
N ALA A 55 5.03 8.28 -3.37
CA ALA A 55 5.73 7.23 -2.65
C ALA A 55 4.77 6.26 -1.94
N LYS A 56 3.69 6.79 -1.35
CA LYS A 56 2.63 6.00 -0.69
C LYS A 56 1.85 5.12 -1.68
N ARG A 57 1.63 5.61 -2.90
CA ARG A 57 1.00 4.85 -4.00
C ARG A 57 1.93 3.78 -4.59
N ALA A 58 3.24 4.00 -4.60
CA ALA A 58 4.22 3.06 -5.14
C ALA A 58 4.55 1.88 -4.19
N VAL A 59 3.85 1.76 -3.06
CA VAL A 59 4.09 0.70 -2.07
C VAL A 59 3.58 -0.65 -2.60
N PRO A 60 4.46 -1.63 -2.84
CA PRO A 60 4.05 -2.97 -3.24
C PRO A 60 3.40 -3.72 -2.06
N GLY A 61 2.48 -4.63 -2.35
CA GLY A 61 1.88 -5.52 -1.34
C GLY A 61 0.75 -4.91 -0.50
N ARG A 62 0.18 -3.76 -0.91
CA ARG A 62 -1.12 -3.33 -0.37
C ARG A 62 -2.25 -4.12 -1.03
N SER A 63 -3.21 -4.58 -0.24
CA SER A 63 -4.42 -5.26 -0.75
C SER A 63 -5.27 -4.34 -1.64
N ALA A 64 -5.29 -3.05 -1.30
CA ALA A 64 -6.00 -2.00 -2.03
C ALA A 64 -5.10 -0.78 -2.27
N PRO A 65 -5.38 0.05 -3.29
CA PRO A 65 -4.61 1.26 -3.55
C PRO A 65 -4.69 2.25 -2.38
N PHE A 66 -3.68 3.12 -2.27
CA PHE A 66 -3.57 4.10 -1.18
C PHE A 66 -4.83 4.96 -1.01
N ASP A 67 -5.48 5.37 -2.10
CA ASP A 67 -6.72 6.15 -2.06
C ASP A 67 -7.88 5.42 -1.38
N GLN A 68 -8.04 4.12 -1.62
CA GLN A 68 -9.10 3.33 -1.00
C GLN A 68 -8.86 3.17 0.51
N LEU A 69 -7.60 2.92 0.89
CA LEU A 69 -7.21 2.81 2.30
C LEU A 69 -7.34 4.16 3.03
N LEU A 70 -7.05 5.26 2.35
CA LEU A 70 -7.25 6.61 2.89
C LEU A 70 -8.74 6.92 3.08
N ALA A 71 -9.61 6.50 2.16
CA ALA A 71 -11.05 6.64 2.30
C ALA A 71 -11.57 5.84 3.50
N GLU A 72 -11.15 4.58 3.66
CA GLU A 72 -11.51 3.76 4.82
C GLU A 72 -11.03 4.40 6.14
N TYR A 73 -9.78 4.86 6.17
CA TYR A 73 -9.20 5.54 7.33
C TYR A 73 -9.99 6.80 7.72
N ARG A 74 -10.41 7.60 6.73
CA ARG A 74 -11.23 8.80 6.95
C ARG A 74 -12.65 8.50 7.39
N ARG A 75 -13.18 7.31 7.10
CA ARG A 75 -14.52 6.86 7.52
C ARG A 75 -14.51 6.20 8.90
N ALA A 76 -13.38 5.59 9.27
CA ALA A 76 -13.18 4.93 10.56
C ALA A 76 -12.62 5.86 11.66
N SER A 77 -12.31 7.12 11.32
CA SER A 77 -11.93 8.19 12.27
C SER A 77 -13.12 9.07 12.58
#